data_AF-A0A7G1IAZ6-F1
#
_entry.id   AF-A0A7G1IAZ6-F1
#
_cell.length_a   1.000
_cell.length_b   1.000
_cell.length_c   1.000
_cell.angle_alpha   90.00
_cell.angle_beta   90.00
_cell.angle_gamma   90.00
#
_symmetry.space_group_name_H-M   'P 1'
#
loop_
_entity.id
_entity.type
_entity.pdbx_description
1 polymer ?
#
loop_
_entity_poly.entity_id
_entity_poly.type
_entity_poly.pdbx_seq_one_letter_code
_entity_poly.pdbx_strand_id
1 'polypeptide(L)' 'MLTVMIDEKAKPDQMPAETSRRMVIGSPAQIADQVQAKVLDTGVDGLIINLSAHGYSPGLITTAAEMLRPLLGL' A
#
# COMPACT_ATOMS: atom_id res chain seq x y z
N MET A 1 10.74 -2.83 -2.67
CA MET A 1 10.02 -1.55 -2.84
C MET A 1 8.63 -1.85 -3.37
N LEU A 2 7.61 -1.28 -2.74
CA LEU A 2 6.20 -1.49 -3.05
C LEU A 2 5.58 -0.18 -3.54
N THR A 3 4.87 -0.20 -4.68
CA THR A 3 4.12 0.98 -5.13
C THR A 3 2.73 0.95 -4.51
N VAL A 4 2.35 2.03 -3.86
CA VAL A 4 1.06 2.17 -3.19
C VAL A 4 0.20 3.14 -3.99
N MET A 5 -1.01 2.71 -4.31
CA MET A 5 -2.01 3.53 -5.00
C MET A 5 -3.31 3.56 -4.18
N ILE A 6 -3.51 4.64 -3.44
CA ILE A 6 -4.72 4.91 -2.66
C ILE A 6 -5.84 5.39 -3.59
N ASP A 7 -6.77 4.51 -3.91
CA ASP A 7 -7.93 4.83 -4.72
C ASP A 7 -9.12 3.97 -4.27
N GLU A 8 -10.18 4.61 -3.75
CA GLU A 8 -11.36 3.91 -3.22
C GLU A 8 -12.21 3.23 -4.31
N LYS A 9 -12.05 3.60 -5.57
CA LYS A 9 -12.80 3.04 -6.70
C LYS A 9 -12.02 1.94 -7.43
N ALA A 10 -10.73 1.82 -7.14
CA ALA A 10 -9.85 0.87 -7.79
C ALA A 10 -10.06 -0.55 -7.26
N LYS A 11 -10.12 -1.49 -8.20
CA LYS A 11 -10.29 -2.92 -7.90
C LYS A 11 -8.94 -3.62 -8.12
N PRO A 12 -8.30 -4.15 -7.05
CA PRO A 12 -7.02 -4.84 -7.18
C PRO A 12 -7.09 -6.07 -8.11
N ASP A 13 -8.29 -6.65 -8.27
CA ASP A 13 -8.59 -7.80 -9.12
C ASP A 13 -8.45 -7.52 -10.64
N GLN A 14 -8.46 -6.24 -11.04
CA GLN A 14 -8.32 -5.84 -12.45
C GLN A 14 -6.87 -5.60 -12.86
N MET A 15 -5.90 -5.77 -11.94
CA MET A 15 -4.49 -5.55 -12.25
C MET A 15 -3.86 -6.78 -12.92
N PRO A 16 -2.97 -6.59 -13.92
CA PRO A 16 -2.14 -7.68 -14.42
C PRO A 16 -1.34 -8.31 -13.28
N ALA A 17 -1.26 -9.65 -13.25
CA ALA A 17 -0.57 -10.39 -12.19
C ALA A 17 0.90 -9.92 -11.99
N GLU A 18 1.54 -9.50 -13.07
CA GLU A 18 2.91 -8.98 -13.05
C GLU A 18 3.03 -7.66 -12.27
N THR A 19 2.03 -6.79 -12.39
CA THR A 19 1.97 -5.50 -11.67
C THR A 19 1.53 -5.69 -10.22
N SER A 20 0.59 -6.61 -9.97
CA SER A 20 0.04 -6.91 -8.63
C SER A 20 1.08 -7.47 -7.64
N ARG A 21 2.23 -7.94 -8.14
CA ARG A 21 3.33 -8.44 -7.30
C ARG A 21 4.10 -7.33 -6.59
N ARG A 22 4.16 -6.13 -7.18
CA ARG A 22 4.93 -4.98 -6.67
C ARG A 22 4.08 -3.73 -6.43
N MET A 23 2.78 -3.83 -6.66
CA MET A 23 1.82 -2.75 -6.49
C MET A 23 0.66 -3.19 -5.62
N VAL A 24 0.26 -2.32 -4.70
CA VAL A 24 -0.96 -2.44 -3.91
C VAL A 24 -1.87 -1.28 -4.23
N ILE A 25 -3.15 -1.57 -4.39
CA ILE A 25 -4.15 -0.58 -4.78
C ILE A 25 -5.46 -0.80 -4.02
N GLY A 26 -6.16 0.28 -3.72
CA GLY A 26 -7.50 0.25 -3.15
C GLY A 26 -7.69 1.30 -2.06
N SER A 27 -8.73 1.10 -1.24
CA SER A 27 -8.97 1.90 -0.03
C SER A 27 -7.83 1.72 0.99
N PRO A 28 -7.66 2.66 1.94
CA PRO A 28 -6.63 2.56 2.96
C PRO A 28 -6.62 1.22 3.73
N ALA A 29 -7.80 0.73 4.13
CA ALA A 29 -7.93 -0.55 4.81
C ALA A 29 -7.53 -1.75 3.92
N GLN A 30 -7.86 -1.71 2.63
CA GLN A 30 -7.49 -2.75 1.66
C GLN A 30 -5.98 -2.77 1.39
N ILE A 31 -5.35 -1.59 1.40
CA ILE A 31 -3.90 -1.50 1.24
C ILE A 31 -3.21 -2.06 2.48
N ALA A 32 -3.70 -1.75 3.69
CA ALA A 32 -3.17 -2.31 4.93
C ALA A 32 -3.21 -3.85 4.92
N ASP A 33 -4.35 -4.44 4.57
CA ASP A 33 -4.51 -5.89 4.46
C ASP A 33 -3.54 -6.50 3.43
N GLN A 34 -3.43 -5.89 2.24
CA GLN A 34 -2.48 -6.33 1.22
C GLN A 34 -1.02 -6.22 1.67
N VAL A 35 -0.65 -5.17 2.41
CA VAL A 35 0.71 -5.00 2.95
C VAL A 35 0.99 -6.05 4.01
N GLN A 36 0.04 -6.34 4.89
CA GLN A 36 0.17 -7.41 5.88
C GLN A 36 0.41 -8.75 5.20
N ALA A 37 -0.45 -9.15 4.25
CA ALA A 37 -0.35 -10.44 3.58
C ALA A 37 0.88 -10.58 2.66
N LYS A 38 1.29 -9.50 1.96
CA LYS A 38 2.39 -9.56 0.98
C LYS A 38 3.78 -9.30 1.59
N VAL A 39 3.84 -8.67 2.76
CA VAL A 39 5.11 -8.22 3.37
C VAL A 39 5.27 -8.79 4.77
N LEU A 40 4.40 -8.41 5.69
CA LEU A 40 4.58 -8.73 7.11
C LEU A 40 4.45 -10.23 7.39
N ASP A 41 3.46 -10.90 6.78
CA ASP A 41 3.26 -12.35 6.90
C ASP A 41 4.42 -13.17 6.31
N THR A 42 5.18 -12.56 5.38
CA THR A 42 6.38 -13.19 4.80
C THR A 42 7.63 -13.07 5.69
N GLY A 43 7.51 -12.46 6.88
CA GLY A 43 8.60 -12.27 7.84
C GLY A 43 9.45 -11.03 7.58
N VAL A 44 8.98 -10.08 6.77
CA VAL A 44 9.67 -8.83 6.47
C VAL A 44 9.25 -7.75 7.47
N ASP A 45 10.21 -7.23 8.23
CA ASP A 45 9.98 -6.26 9.31
C ASP A 45 9.90 -4.79 8.83
N GLY A 46 10.25 -4.54 7.57
CA GLY A 46 10.33 -3.17 7.04
C GLY A 46 10.09 -3.10 5.54
N LEU A 47 9.47 -2.01 5.09
CA LEU A 47 9.16 -1.82 3.68
C LEU A 47 9.37 -0.38 3.23
N ILE A 48 9.72 -0.24 1.94
CA ILE A 48 9.84 1.05 1.28
C ILE A 48 8.63 1.21 0.36
N ILE A 49 7.79 2.20 0.65
CA ILE A 49 6.65 2.57 -0.19
C ILE A 49 7.03 3.63 -1.22
N ASN A 50 6.48 3.48 -2.41
CA ASN A 50 6.53 4.46 -3.48
C ASN A 50 5.12 5.01 -3.73
N LEU A 51 4.95 6.32 -3.56
CA LEU A 51 3.67 7.04 -3.70
C LEU A 51 3.61 7.86 -4.99
N SER A 52 4.55 7.69 -5.92
CA SER A 52 4.64 8.52 -7.14
C SER A 52 3.43 8.39 -8.07
N ALA A 53 2.60 7.35 -7.91
CA ALA A 53 1.32 7.22 -8.61
C ALA A 53 0.32 8.36 -8.33
N HIS A 54 0.51 9.11 -7.23
CA HIS A 54 -0.37 10.20 -6.81
C HIS A 54 0.13 11.61 -7.19
N GLY A 55 1.33 11.73 -7.74
CA GLY A 55 2.00 13.03 -7.86
C GLY A 55 2.23 13.70 -6.50
N TYR A 56 2.33 15.02 -6.49
CA TYR A 56 2.40 15.79 -5.24
C TYR A 56 1.00 16.10 -4.71
N SER A 57 0.70 15.57 -3.53
CA SER A 57 -0.54 15.85 -2.80
C SER A 57 -0.21 16.13 -1.33
N PRO A 58 -0.57 17.30 -0.78
CA PRO A 58 -0.33 17.62 0.62
C PRO A 58 -1.07 16.63 1.53
N GLY A 59 -0.40 16.16 2.57
CA GLY A 59 -0.97 15.20 3.54
C GLY A 59 -0.95 13.73 3.11
N LEU A 60 -0.59 13.41 1.86
CA LEU A 60 -0.58 12.02 1.38
C LEU A 60 0.34 11.10 2.18
N ILE A 61 1.54 11.58 2.54
CA ILE A 61 2.49 10.82 3.37
C ILE A 61 1.90 10.56 4.75
N THR A 62 1.23 11.55 5.33
CA THR A 62 0.53 11.41 6.62
C THR A 62 -0.58 10.37 6.53
N THR A 63 -1.41 10.42 5.48
CA THR A 63 -2.46 9.42 5.24
C THR A 63 -1.89 8.01 5.09
N ALA A 64 -0.78 7.85 4.35
CA ALA A 64 -0.12 6.56 4.21
C ALA A 64 0.47 6.07 5.54
N ALA A 65 1.05 6.96 6.35
CA ALA A 65 1.57 6.63 7.66
C ALA A 65 0.46 6.19 8.62
N GLU A 66 -0.65 6.95 8.71
CA GLU A 66 -1.81 6.63 9.55
C GLU A 66 -2.43 5.27 9.17
N MET A 67 -2.47 4.97 7.88
CA MET A 67 -2.94 3.67 7.36
C MET A 67 -2.04 2.50 7.79
N LEU A 68 -0.72 2.67 7.73
CA LEU A 68 0.24 1.60 8.03
C LEU A 68 0.56 1.48 9.53
N ARG A 69 0.33 2.54 10.29
CA ARG A 69 0.57 2.61 11.73
C ARG A 69 0.07 1.39 12.52
N PRO A 70 -1.19 0.92 12.38
CA PRO A 70 -1.68 -0.25 13.13
C PRO A 70 -0.92 -1.55 12.81
N LEU A 71 -0.26 -1.63 11.65
CA LEU A 71 0.49 -2.81 11.23
C LEU A 71 1.93 -2.83 11.74
N LEU A 72 2.47 -1.66 12.07
CA LEU A 72 3.87 -1.47 12.47
C LEU A 72 4.05 -1.43 13.99
N GLY A 73 2.95 -1.50 14.76
CA GLY A 73 3.00 -1.50 16.23
C GLY A 73 3.37 -0.14 16.85
N LEU A 74 3.03 0.97 16.16
CA LEU A 74 3.39 2.37 16.50
C LEU A 74 2.20 3.23 16.99
#